data_AF-C4LIY3-F1
#
_entry.id   AF-C4LIY3-F1
#
_cell.length_a   1.000
_cell.length_b   1.000
_cell.length_c   1.000
_cell.angle_alpha   90.00
_cell.angle_beta   90.00
_cell.angle_gamma   90.00
#
_symmetry.space_group_name_H-M   'P 1'
#
loop_
_entity.id
_entity.type
_entity.pdbx_description
1 polymer ?
#
loop_
_entity_poly.entity_id
_entity_poly.type
_entity_poly.pdbx_seq_one_letter_code
_entity_poly.pdbx_strand_id
1 'polypeptide(L)'
;MIPVWVAIVIVGLMAVLLAGMWASFIATRLHRLNIRTDEAALSLDAALGRRAAVVSALWPELADEAEATERIAFDTSCTTDRALAENRFAMRIHDLDDESVTVNGARTLADAHTRVELAMRFYNDAVSDTRTLRLRPLVRFFHLGGHTSPPEYFEVAGIESDIPAS
;
A
#
# COMPACT_ATOMS: atom_id res chain seq x y z
N MET A 1 5.67 59.41 2.69
CA MET A 1 4.58 58.52 3.16
C MET A 1 4.25 57.57 2.02
N ILE A 2 4.34 56.26 2.23
CA ILE A 2 3.98 55.28 1.19
C ILE A 2 2.47 55.39 0.96
N PRO A 3 1.99 55.60 -0.27
CA PRO A 3 0.56 55.68 -0.52
C PRO A 3 -0.09 54.31 -0.24
N VAL A 4 -1.25 54.33 0.39
CA VAL A 4 -1.95 53.12 0.90
C VAL A 4 -2.13 52.06 -0.19
N TRP A 5 -2.39 52.46 -1.44
CA TRP A 5 -2.54 51.53 -2.56
C TRP A 5 -1.26 50.75 -2.87
N VAL A 6 -0.08 51.35 -2.73
CA VAL A 6 1.21 50.65 -2.91
C VAL A 6 1.40 49.61 -1.81
N ALA A 7 1.05 49.94 -0.57
CA ALA A 7 1.11 48.99 0.53
C ALA A 7 0.16 47.79 0.28
N ILE A 8 -1.06 48.04 -0.20
CA ILE A 8 -2.01 46.97 -0.56
C ILE A 8 -1.45 46.07 -1.67
N VAL A 9 -0.88 46.65 -2.73
CA VAL A 9 -0.28 45.88 -3.84
C VAL A 9 0.88 45.02 -3.34
N ILE A 10 1.76 45.56 -2.49
CA ILE A 10 2.90 44.82 -1.94
C ILE A 10 2.41 43.65 -1.06
N VAL A 11 1.42 43.89 -0.18
CA VAL A 11 0.84 42.84 0.66
C VAL A 11 0.16 41.77 -0.19
N GLY A 12 -0.58 42.17 -1.23
CA GLY A 12 -1.20 41.24 -2.17
C GLY A 12 -0.17 40.39 -2.91
N LEU A 13 0.90 41.01 -3.43
CA LEU A 13 1.98 40.31 -4.10
C LEU A 13 2.68 39.32 -3.15
N MET A 14 2.98 39.75 -1.93
CA MET A 14 3.58 38.90 -0.90
C MET A 14 2.66 37.72 -0.55
N ALA A 15 1.35 37.94 -0.43
CA ALA A 15 0.38 36.88 -0.18
C ALA A 15 0.34 35.85 -1.33
N VAL A 16 0.39 36.30 -2.59
CA VAL A 16 0.44 35.42 -3.77
C VAL A 16 1.74 34.60 -3.79
N LEU A 17 2.89 35.22 -3.52
CA LEU A 17 4.18 34.52 -3.47
C LEU A 17 4.20 33.47 -2.36
N LEU A 18 3.69 33.80 -1.16
CA LEU A 18 3.57 32.86 -0.05
C LEU A 18 2.62 31.70 -0.38
N ALA A 19 1.48 31.98 -1.01
CA ALA A 19 0.54 30.95 -1.45
C ALA A 19 1.16 30.00 -2.48
N GLY A 20 1.91 30.55 -3.45
CA GLY A 20 2.64 29.77 -4.45
C GLY A 20 3.70 28.86 -3.83
N MET A 21 4.55 29.42 -2.95
CA MET A 21 5.57 28.65 -2.23
C MET A 21 4.96 27.54 -1.38
N TRP A 22 3.85 27.83 -0.71
CA TRP A 22 3.13 26.86 0.11
C TRP A 22 2.50 25.73 -0.73
N ALA A 23 1.90 26.06 -1.88
CA ALA A 23 1.38 25.06 -2.81
C ALA A 23 2.49 24.14 -3.35
N SER A 24 3.67 24.68 -3.66
CA SER A 24 4.83 23.87 -4.07
C SER A 24 5.28 22.91 -2.95
N PHE A 25 5.24 23.35 -1.68
CA PHE A 25 5.59 22.50 -0.55
C PHE A 25 4.61 21.34 -0.38
N ILE A 26 3.30 21.60 -0.51
CA ILE A 26 2.27 20.56 -0.39
C ILE A 26 2.34 19.55 -1.55
N ALA A 27 2.59 20.03 -2.77
CA ALA A 27 2.71 19.18 -3.96
C ALA A 27 3.90 18.22 -3.84
N THR A 28 5.05 18.74 -3.41
CA THR A 28 6.26 17.92 -3.19
C THR A 28 6.03 16.87 -2.10
N ARG A 29 5.33 17.23 -1.03
CA ARG A 29 5.01 16.30 0.06
C ARG A 29 4.07 15.19 -0.38
N LEU A 30 3.05 15.52 -1.18
CA LEU A 30 2.10 14.55 -1.71
C LEU A 30 2.77 13.58 -2.68
N HIS A 31 3.60 14.09 -3.59
CA HIS A 31 4.35 13.26 -4.55
C HIS A 31 5.26 12.24 -3.86
N ARG A 32 5.98 12.67 -2.82
CA ARG A 32 6.86 11.79 -2.04
C ARG A 32 6.10 10.66 -1.35
N LEU A 33 4.86 10.91 -0.92
CA LEU A 33 4.04 9.88 -0.28
C LEU A 33 3.49 8.88 -1.28
N ASN A 34 3.02 9.36 -2.45
CA ASN A 34 2.59 8.47 -3.51
C ASN A 34 3.72 7.53 -3.95
N ILE A 35 4.93 8.06 -4.15
CA ILE A 35 6.12 7.23 -4.45
C ILE A 35 6.33 6.16 -3.38
N ARG A 36 6.25 6.53 -2.09
CA ARG A 36 6.46 5.58 -0.99
C ARG A 36 5.39 4.49 -0.95
N THR A 37 4.14 4.83 -1.26
CA THR A 37 3.05 3.85 -1.35
C THR A 37 3.24 2.92 -2.55
N ASP A 38 3.66 3.44 -3.70
CA ASP A 38 3.94 2.64 -4.89
C ASP A 38 5.13 1.70 -4.66
N GLU A 39 6.21 2.18 -4.03
CA GLU A 39 7.35 1.37 -3.62
C GLU A 39 6.93 0.26 -2.65
N ALA A 40 6.07 0.57 -1.67
CA ALA A 40 5.57 -0.41 -0.72
C ALA A 40 4.67 -1.46 -1.40
N ALA A 41 3.82 -1.04 -2.34
CA ALA A 41 2.97 -1.93 -3.13
C ALA A 41 3.80 -2.92 -3.96
N LEU A 42 4.84 -2.45 -4.65
CA LEU A 42 5.77 -3.30 -5.40
C LEU A 42 6.51 -4.29 -4.47
N SER A 43 6.88 -3.85 -3.27
CA SER A 43 7.54 -4.72 -2.29
C SER A 43 6.63 -5.85 -1.80
N LEU A 44 5.33 -5.57 -1.64
CA LEU A 44 4.31 -6.53 -1.25
C LEU A 44 4.03 -7.52 -2.38
N ASP A 45 3.81 -7.03 -3.60
CA ASP A 45 3.60 -7.89 -4.78
C ASP A 45 4.79 -8.87 -4.99
N ALA A 46 6.02 -8.37 -4.86
CA ALA A 46 7.21 -9.21 -4.93
C ALA A 46 7.31 -10.23 -3.77
N ALA A 47 6.81 -9.90 -2.57
CA ALA A 47 6.77 -10.83 -1.45
C ALA A 47 5.73 -11.93 -1.68
N LEU A 48 4.55 -11.58 -2.20
CA LEU A 48 3.49 -12.52 -2.55
C LEU A 48 3.94 -13.48 -3.66
N GLY A 49 4.55 -12.97 -4.73
CA GLY A 49 5.08 -13.82 -5.81
C GLY A 49 6.21 -14.76 -5.35
N ARG A 50 7.09 -14.30 -4.45
CA ARG A 50 8.09 -15.20 -3.84
C ARG A 50 7.45 -16.33 -3.03
N ARG A 51 6.39 -16.04 -2.28
CA ARG A 51 5.65 -17.06 -1.52
C ARG A 51 4.98 -18.05 -2.47
N ALA A 52 4.33 -17.57 -3.52
CA ALA A 52 3.72 -18.40 -4.56
C ALA A 52 4.74 -19.33 -5.23
N ALA A 53 5.94 -18.84 -5.55
CA ALA A 53 7.03 -19.65 -6.09
C ALA A 53 7.57 -20.71 -5.11
N VAL A 54 7.66 -20.40 -3.81
CA VAL A 54 8.04 -21.38 -2.79
C VAL A 54 6.98 -22.46 -2.65
N VAL A 55 5.70 -22.06 -2.62
CA VAL A 55 4.57 -22.97 -2.50
C VAL A 55 4.49 -23.89 -3.72
N SER A 56 4.64 -23.39 -4.95
CA SER A 56 4.62 -24.22 -6.15
C SER A 56 5.81 -25.20 -6.24
N ALA A 57 6.95 -24.84 -5.65
CA ALA A 57 8.10 -25.74 -5.54
C ALA A 57 7.90 -26.85 -4.50
N LEU A 58 7.16 -26.58 -3.42
CA LEU A 58 6.85 -27.56 -2.37
C LEU A 58 5.66 -28.45 -2.75
N TRP A 59 4.63 -27.86 -3.36
CA TRP A 59 3.40 -28.50 -3.80
C TRP A 59 3.12 -28.16 -5.26
N PRO A 60 3.58 -29.01 -6.20
CA PRO A 60 3.32 -28.82 -7.62
C PRO A 60 1.82 -28.80 -7.96
N GLU A 61 0.97 -29.42 -7.13
CA GLU A 61 -0.49 -29.42 -7.25
C GLU A 61 -1.10 -28.02 -7.10
N LEU A 62 -0.42 -27.10 -6.40
CA LEU A 62 -0.85 -25.72 -6.21
C LEU A 62 -0.25 -24.74 -7.24
N ALA A 63 0.53 -25.22 -8.21
CA ALA A 63 1.22 -24.36 -9.16
C ALA A 63 0.24 -23.56 -10.04
N ASP A 64 -0.87 -24.17 -10.44
CA ASP A 64 -1.90 -23.52 -11.25
C ASP A 64 -2.65 -22.44 -10.45
N GLU A 65 -2.97 -22.70 -9.17
CA GLU A 65 -3.56 -21.70 -8.26
C GLU A 65 -2.60 -20.56 -7.93
N ALA A 66 -1.31 -20.86 -7.76
CA ALA A 66 -0.27 -19.86 -7.55
C ALA A 66 -0.17 -18.92 -8.76
N GLU A 67 -0.11 -19.46 -9.98
CA GLU A 67 -0.09 -18.66 -11.21
C GLU A 67 -1.40 -17.88 -11.39
N ALA A 68 -2.56 -18.49 -11.12
CA ALA A 68 -3.85 -17.81 -11.21
C ALA A 68 -3.95 -16.61 -10.24
N THR A 69 -3.36 -16.74 -9.05
CA THR A 69 -3.26 -15.65 -8.07
C THR A 69 -2.33 -14.56 -8.57
N GLU A 70 -1.14 -14.91 -9.06
CA GLU A 70 -0.16 -13.96 -9.62
C GLU A 70 -0.67 -13.16 -10.82
N ARG A 71 -1.52 -13.75 -11.67
CA ARG A 71 -2.13 -13.07 -12.83
C ARG A 71 -3.04 -11.90 -12.44
N ILE A 72 -3.56 -11.87 -11.21
CA ILE A 72 -4.35 -10.75 -10.71
C ILE A 72 -3.38 -9.63 -10.33
N ALA A 73 -3.35 -8.55 -11.09
CA ALA A 73 -2.46 -7.43 -10.81
C ALA A 73 -2.73 -6.82 -9.43
N PHE A 74 -1.68 -6.44 -8.71
CA PHE A 74 -1.81 -5.69 -7.48
C PHE A 74 -2.18 -4.23 -7.80
N ASP A 75 -3.47 -3.90 -7.71
CA ASP A 75 -3.98 -2.55 -7.85
C ASP A 75 -4.15 -1.91 -6.47
N THR A 76 -3.36 -0.87 -6.17
CA THR A 76 -3.45 -0.14 -4.89
C THR A 76 -4.81 0.52 -4.70
N SER A 77 -5.54 0.79 -5.78
CA SER A 77 -6.86 1.41 -5.74
C SER A 77 -8.03 0.43 -5.62
N CYS A 78 -7.78 -0.87 -5.85
CA CYS A 78 -8.76 -1.94 -5.73
C CYS A 78 -8.04 -3.24 -5.33
N THR A 79 -7.76 -3.39 -4.03
CA THR A 79 -6.98 -4.53 -3.51
C THR A 79 -7.82 -5.79 -3.31
N THR A 80 -9.15 -5.66 -3.33
CA THR A 80 -10.12 -6.69 -2.94
C THR A 80 -9.97 -7.98 -3.76
N ASP A 81 -9.88 -7.90 -5.09
CA ASP A 81 -9.81 -9.09 -5.94
C ASP A 81 -8.55 -9.90 -5.69
N ARG A 82 -7.40 -9.20 -5.53
CA ARG A 82 -6.13 -9.84 -5.20
C ARG A 82 -6.18 -10.46 -3.81
N ALA A 83 -6.69 -9.73 -2.81
CA ALA A 83 -6.81 -10.22 -1.43
C ALA A 83 -7.70 -11.48 -1.33
N LEU A 84 -8.82 -11.52 -2.05
CA LEU A 84 -9.69 -12.70 -2.10
C LEU A 84 -8.99 -13.92 -2.71
N ALA A 85 -8.19 -13.73 -3.77
CA ALA A 85 -7.41 -14.81 -4.37
C ALA A 85 -6.31 -15.31 -3.41
N GLU A 86 -5.58 -14.40 -2.78
CA GLU A 86 -4.54 -14.72 -1.79
C GLU A 86 -5.10 -15.45 -0.57
N ASN A 87 -6.30 -15.09 -0.11
CA ASN A 87 -7.01 -15.79 0.96
C ASN A 87 -7.38 -17.22 0.57
N ARG A 88 -7.94 -17.43 -0.65
CA ARG A 88 -8.22 -18.78 -1.16
C ARG A 88 -6.96 -19.61 -1.27
N PHE A 89 -5.87 -19.03 -1.75
CA PHE A 89 -4.59 -19.69 -1.86
C PHE A 89 -4.00 -20.06 -0.49
N ALA A 90 -4.08 -19.15 0.50
CA ALA A 90 -3.63 -19.40 1.87
C ALA A 90 -4.38 -20.58 2.52
N MET A 91 -5.71 -20.67 2.34
CA MET A 91 -6.48 -21.82 2.85
C MET A 91 -6.01 -23.14 2.24
N ARG A 92 -5.72 -23.18 0.93
CA ARG A 92 -5.21 -24.40 0.28
C ARG A 92 -3.81 -24.80 0.73
N ILE A 93 -2.95 -23.84 1.04
CA ILE A 93 -1.63 -24.12 1.63
C ILE A 93 -1.81 -24.76 3.00
N HIS A 94 -2.68 -24.21 3.84
CA HIS A 94 -2.94 -24.73 5.18
C HIS A 94 -3.46 -26.18 5.14
N ASP A 95 -4.31 -26.53 4.18
CA ASP A 95 -4.80 -27.91 4.02
C ASP A 95 -3.70 -28.94 3.67
N LEU A 96 -2.57 -28.50 3.10
CA LEU A 96 -1.49 -29.37 2.61
C LEU A 96 -0.23 -29.38 3.50
N ASP A 97 -0.06 -28.37 4.37
CA ASP A 97 1.11 -28.21 5.24
C ASP A 97 1.25 -29.34 6.28
N ASP A 98 0.14 -29.96 6.68
CA ASP A 98 0.11 -30.94 7.77
C ASP A 98 0.74 -32.31 7.44
N GLU A 99 0.94 -32.67 6.15
CA GLU A 99 1.16 -34.07 5.79
C GLU A 99 2.47 -34.39 5.01
N SER A 100 3.17 -33.39 4.46
CA SER A 100 4.17 -33.67 3.39
C SER A 100 5.48 -32.87 3.39
N VAL A 101 5.67 -31.91 4.28
CA VAL A 101 6.78 -30.94 4.14
C VAL A 101 8.04 -31.35 4.88
N THR A 102 9.18 -31.29 4.19
CA THR A 102 10.51 -31.44 4.83
C THR A 102 10.81 -30.25 5.75
N VAL A 103 11.59 -30.47 6.82
CA VAL A 103 11.98 -29.40 7.77
C VAL A 103 12.56 -28.15 7.07
N ASN A 104 13.32 -28.35 5.98
CA ASN A 104 13.87 -27.24 5.21
C ASN A 104 12.78 -26.48 4.42
N GLY A 105 11.83 -27.20 3.81
CA GLY A 105 10.69 -26.60 3.10
C GLY A 105 9.81 -25.77 4.02
N ALA A 106 9.50 -26.29 5.21
CA ALA A 106 8.70 -25.59 6.21
C ALA A 106 9.38 -24.28 6.66
N ARG A 107 10.70 -24.30 6.85
CA ARG A 107 11.47 -23.09 7.19
C ARG A 107 11.46 -22.06 6.06
N THR A 108 11.60 -22.49 4.80
CA THR A 108 11.56 -21.58 3.65
C THR A 108 10.17 -20.96 3.47
N LEU A 109 9.11 -21.75 3.68
CA LEU A 109 7.74 -21.27 3.65
C LEU A 109 7.46 -20.25 4.78
N ALA A 110 7.92 -20.54 5.99
CA ALA A 110 7.79 -19.62 7.13
C ALA A 110 8.49 -18.28 6.87
N ASP A 111 9.73 -18.29 6.35
CA ASP A 111 10.44 -17.05 5.98
C ASP A 111 9.69 -16.27 4.89
N ALA A 112 9.11 -16.95 3.90
CA ALA A 112 8.28 -16.31 2.89
C ALA A 112 7.01 -15.67 3.50
N HIS A 113 6.35 -16.36 4.43
CA HIS A 113 5.18 -15.84 5.14
C HIS A 113 5.50 -14.58 5.95
N THR A 114 6.55 -14.62 6.78
CA THR A 114 7.00 -13.46 7.56
C THR A 114 7.34 -12.25 6.70
N ARG A 115 7.93 -12.47 5.51
CA ARG A 115 8.21 -11.37 4.57
C ARG A 115 6.93 -10.74 4.02
N VAL A 116 5.90 -11.54 3.75
CA VAL A 116 4.59 -11.05 3.31
C VAL A 116 3.94 -10.23 4.42
N GLU A 117 3.92 -10.72 5.66
CA GLU A 117 3.41 -9.98 6.83
C GLU A 117 4.08 -8.61 6.98
N LEU A 118 5.41 -8.58 6.93
CA LEU A 118 6.16 -7.33 7.06
C LEU A 118 5.86 -6.35 5.91
N ALA A 119 5.77 -6.86 4.68
CA ALA A 119 5.46 -6.04 3.52
C ALA A 119 4.03 -5.48 3.56
N MET A 120 3.05 -6.28 4.00
CA MET A 120 1.67 -5.81 4.19
C MET A 120 1.60 -4.70 5.23
N ARG A 121 2.32 -4.86 6.35
CA ARG A 121 2.37 -3.81 7.37
C ARG A 121 2.97 -2.51 6.83
N PHE A 122 4.09 -2.56 6.12
CA PHE A 122 4.69 -1.36 5.52
C PHE A 122 3.80 -0.72 4.47
N TYR A 123 3.09 -1.52 3.67
CA TYR A 123 2.09 -1.02 2.74
C TYR A 123 0.93 -0.32 3.48
N ASN A 124 0.35 -0.96 4.49
CA ASN A 124 -0.77 -0.40 5.28
C ASN A 124 -0.36 0.87 6.06
N ASP A 125 0.88 0.95 6.54
CA ASP A 125 1.44 2.17 7.13
C ASP A 125 1.54 3.29 6.09
N ALA A 126 2.02 2.99 4.87
CA ALA A 126 2.08 3.97 3.78
C ALA A 126 0.68 4.43 3.31
N VAL A 127 -0.31 3.53 3.28
CA VAL A 127 -1.72 3.85 3.01
C VAL A 127 -2.30 4.75 4.10
N SER A 128 -1.98 4.47 5.37
CA SER A 128 -2.43 5.30 6.50
C SER A 128 -1.84 6.72 6.44
N ASP A 129 -0.55 6.84 6.10
CA ASP A 129 0.11 8.13 5.88
C ASP A 129 -0.58 8.94 4.76
N THR A 130 -0.86 8.32 3.61
CA THR A 130 -1.52 9.00 2.48
C THR A 130 -2.96 9.40 2.79
N ARG A 131 -3.75 8.55 3.45
CA ARG A 131 -5.13 8.85 3.88
C ARG A 131 -5.17 9.98 4.91
N THR A 132 -4.27 9.97 5.90
CA THR A 132 -4.20 11.02 6.93
C THR A 132 -3.94 12.40 6.34
N LEU A 133 -3.15 12.49 5.27
CA LEU A 133 -2.93 13.76 4.57
C LEU A 133 -4.14 14.23 3.75
N ARG A 134 -4.89 13.32 3.13
CA ARG A 134 -6.13 13.66 2.40
C ARG A 134 -7.23 14.18 3.32
N LEU A 135 -7.26 13.77 4.59
CA LEU A 135 -8.20 14.27 5.59
C LEU A 135 -7.91 15.71 6.06
N ARG A 136 -6.74 16.28 5.75
CA ARG A 136 -6.43 17.65 6.16
C ARG A 136 -7.29 18.63 5.35
N PRO A 137 -8.11 19.50 5.99
CA PRO A 137 -9.03 20.40 5.31
C PRO A 137 -8.33 21.33 4.31
N LEU A 138 -7.04 21.59 4.53
CA LEU A 138 -6.17 22.38 3.67
C LEU A 138 -5.90 21.75 2.29
N VAL A 139 -5.88 20.42 2.16
CA VAL A 139 -5.70 19.74 0.84
C VAL A 139 -7.01 19.77 0.05
N ARG A 140 -8.14 19.62 0.76
CA ARG A 140 -9.48 19.70 0.17
C ARG A 140 -9.80 21.09 -0.35
N PHE A 141 -9.35 22.14 0.34
CA PHE A 141 -9.59 23.53 -0.05
C PHE A 141 -8.90 23.92 -1.36
N PHE A 142 -7.75 23.30 -1.66
CA PHE A 142 -6.94 23.63 -2.84
C PHE A 142 -7.18 22.69 -4.03
N HIS A 143 -8.07 21.70 -3.91
CA HIS A 143 -8.39 20.74 -4.99
C HIS A 143 -7.15 20.06 -5.60
N LEU A 144 -6.05 20.00 -4.83
CA LEU A 144 -4.74 19.53 -5.29
C LEU A 144 -4.59 18.00 -5.27
N GLY A 145 -5.63 17.29 -4.82
CA GLY A 145 -5.60 15.84 -4.60
C GLY A 145 -5.92 14.98 -5.82
N GLY A 146 -6.31 15.58 -6.95
CA GLY A 146 -6.75 14.86 -8.14
C GLY A 146 -7.93 13.91 -7.92
N HIS A 147 -8.50 13.39 -9.00
CA HIS A 147 -9.57 12.37 -8.97
C HIS A 147 -9.05 10.94 -8.72
N THR A 148 -7.81 10.77 -8.26
CA THR A 148 -7.24 9.43 -8.03
C THR A 148 -7.94 8.76 -6.84
N SER A 149 -8.46 7.55 -7.04
CA SER A 149 -9.03 6.75 -5.94
C SER A 149 -8.02 6.58 -4.81
N PRO A 150 -8.43 6.74 -3.53
CA PRO A 150 -7.51 6.54 -2.41
C PRO A 150 -7.05 5.08 -2.39
N PRO A 151 -5.79 4.81 -2.01
CA PRO A 151 -5.34 3.43 -1.88
C PRO A 151 -6.15 2.69 -0.80
N GLU A 152 -6.43 1.42 -1.06
CA GLU A 152 -7.16 0.52 -0.18
C GLU A 152 -6.19 -0.29 0.69
N TYR A 153 -6.64 -0.60 1.91
CA TYR A 153 -5.90 -1.49 2.80
C TYR A 153 -5.86 -2.90 2.20
N PHE A 154 -4.77 -3.62 2.45
CA PHE A 154 -4.65 -5.01 2.03
C PHE A 154 -4.76 -5.90 3.26
N GLU A 155 -5.81 -6.73 3.30
CA GLU A 155 -6.14 -7.62 4.41
C GLU A 155 -6.22 -9.06 3.91
N VAL A 156 -5.43 -9.95 4.53
CA VAL A 156 -5.47 -11.40 4.29
C VAL A 156 -5.95 -12.05 5.57
N ALA A 157 -7.07 -12.75 5.50
CA ALA A 157 -7.82 -13.32 6.63
C ALA A 157 -7.00 -14.29 7.50
N GLY A 158 -5.85 -14.77 7.01
CA GLY A 158 -4.94 -15.64 7.75
C GLY A 158 -4.03 -14.94 8.77
N ILE A 159 -4.01 -13.60 8.84
CA ILE A 159 -3.04 -12.84 9.67
C ILE A 159 -3.73 -11.91 10.70
N GLU A 160 -5.05 -11.67 10.57
CA GLU A 160 -5.81 -10.68 11.34
C GLU A 160 -6.54 -11.25 12.58
N SER A 161 -6.14 -12.40 13.15
CA SER A 161 -6.85 -12.93 14.33
C SER A 161 -6.43 -12.35 15.68
N ASP A 162 -5.46 -11.42 15.73
CA ASP A 162 -4.84 -10.96 17.00
C ASP A 162 -4.94 -9.45 17.29
N ILE A 163 -5.69 -8.65 16.51
CA ILE A 163 -5.96 -7.25 16.89
C ILE A 163 -7.35 -7.13 17.51
N PRO A 164 -7.47 -6.92 18.84
CA PRO A 164 -8.77 -6.66 19.46
C PRO A 164 -9.31 -5.33 18.90
N ALA A 165 -10.52 -5.41 18.34
CA ALA A 165 -11.31 -4.24 17.98
C ALA A 165 -11.43 -3.33 19.21
N SER A 166 -10.77 -2.16 19.16
CA SER A 166 -10.91 -1.09 20.14
C SER A 166 -12.06 -0.17 19.77
#